data_AF-A0A7X0VDD3-F1
#
_entry.id   AF-A0A7X0VDD3-F1
#
_cell.length_a   1.000
_cell.length_b   1.000
_cell.length_c   1.000
_cell.angle_alpha   90.00
_cell.angle_beta   90.00
_cell.angle_gamma   90.00
#
_symmetry.space_group_name_H-M   'P 1'
#
loop_
_entity.id
_entity.type
_entity.pdbx_description
1 polymer ?
#
loop_
_entity_poly.entity_id
_entity_poly.type
_entity_poly.pdbx_seq_one_letter_code
_entity_poly.pdbx_strand_id
1 'polypeptide(L)'
;MNQILLITDGGSNVGESPVIAAAQAYAEGITVNVAGVVDDGSVGEQGSIEIAEIARAGGGMSRIVSTQQLSQTVQMMTRQTVQGTIRQAVNHELRQLLGVESVAELPPVKRAEVVRVMEDLGETSPLRVALLIDASGSMKPKLNAVEEAIRDLGLSLQARKGESAVAVFHFPGELSNEACMLDLDWSDAPSRLGAIFAKLRMKGTTPTGPALLRVVEFFRETCGKIITEPQQPITLTKRDDMGGVRSDYVV
;
A
#
# COMPACT_ATOMS: atom_id res chain seq x y z
N MET A 1 10.37 -6.54 -0.74
CA MET A 1 9.39 -5.42 -0.66
C MET A 1 8.02 -6.00 -0.41
N ASN A 2 7.26 -5.40 0.51
CA ASN A 2 5.95 -5.89 0.93
C ASN A 2 4.91 -4.81 0.65
N GLN A 3 3.81 -5.20 0.01
CA GLN A 3 2.72 -4.29 -0.34
C GLN A 3 1.36 -4.90 0.01
N ILE A 4 0.46 -4.05 0.48
CA ILE A 4 -0.98 -4.34 0.52
C ILE A 4 -1.63 -3.49 -0.57
N LEU A 5 -2.46 -4.11 -1.40
CA LEU A 5 -3.29 -3.40 -2.35
C LEU A 5 -4.75 -3.62 -1.97
N LEU A 6 -5.34 -2.58 -1.37
CA LEU A 6 -6.74 -2.53 -0.99
C LEU A 6 -7.58 -2.16 -2.21
N ILE A 7 -8.59 -2.97 -2.54
CA ILE A 7 -9.57 -2.69 -3.58
C ILE A 7 -10.92 -2.54 -2.89
N THR A 8 -11.49 -1.35 -2.91
CA THR A 8 -12.74 -1.01 -2.22
C THR A 8 -13.48 0.07 -2.98
N ASP A 9 -14.77 0.25 -2.71
CA ASP A 9 -15.52 1.43 -3.13
C ASP A 9 -15.73 2.46 -1.99
N GLY A 10 -15.09 2.23 -0.84
CA GLY A 10 -15.05 3.11 0.32
C GLY A 10 -16.15 2.83 1.34
N GLY A 11 -16.20 3.64 2.41
CA GLY A 11 -17.27 3.58 3.40
C GLY A 11 -17.00 2.58 4.52
N SER A 12 -15.76 2.52 5.03
CA SER A 12 -15.49 1.76 6.25
C SER A 12 -16.43 2.24 7.36
N ASN A 13 -17.21 1.32 7.93
CA ASN A 13 -18.32 1.66 8.81
C ASN A 13 -18.33 0.87 10.12
N VAL A 14 -17.40 -0.07 10.28
CA VAL A 14 -17.29 -0.93 11.46
C VAL A 14 -15.83 -1.14 11.84
N GLY A 15 -15.55 -1.15 13.15
CA GLY A 15 -14.26 -1.52 13.71
C GLY A 15 -13.25 -0.37 13.79
N GLU A 16 -11.98 -0.73 13.89
CA GLU A 16 -10.87 0.21 14.00
C GLU A 16 -10.70 1.06 12.72
N SER A 17 -10.11 2.26 12.87
CA SER A 17 -9.87 3.16 11.75
C SER A 17 -8.92 2.52 10.71
N PRO A 18 -9.29 2.49 9.42
CA PRO A 18 -8.41 1.96 8.37
C PRO A 18 -7.17 2.82 8.15
N VAL A 19 -7.21 4.12 8.49
CA VAL A 19 -6.06 5.02 8.42
C VAL A 19 -5.01 4.64 9.47
N ILE A 20 -5.44 4.32 10.70
CA ILE A 20 -4.53 3.88 11.78
C ILE A 20 -3.90 2.53 11.41
N ALA A 21 -4.72 1.58 10.92
CA ALA A 21 -4.23 0.27 10.48
C ALA A 21 -3.21 0.39 9.34
N ALA A 22 -3.43 1.29 8.37
CA ALA A 22 -2.48 1.54 7.29
C ALA A 22 -1.18 2.18 7.78
N ALA A 23 -1.25 3.14 8.72
CA ALA A 23 -0.06 3.71 9.35
C ALA A 23 0.78 2.64 10.07
N GLN A 24 0.13 1.70 10.75
CA GLN A 24 0.81 0.57 11.37
C GLN A 24 1.49 -0.33 10.34
N ALA A 25 0.79 -0.67 9.25
CA ALA A 25 1.39 -1.45 8.16
C ALA A 25 2.67 -0.78 7.62
N TYR A 26 2.64 0.53 7.42
CA TYR A 26 3.79 1.29 6.94
C TYR A 26 4.96 1.30 7.93
N ALA A 27 4.68 1.44 9.23
CA ALA A 27 5.69 1.33 10.28
C ALA A 27 6.35 -0.07 10.32
N GLU A 28 5.62 -1.11 9.91
CA GLU A 28 6.12 -2.48 9.74
C GLU A 28 6.73 -2.72 8.35
N GLY A 29 7.02 -1.69 7.56
CA GLY A 29 7.69 -1.81 6.26
C GLY A 29 6.79 -2.37 5.14
N ILE A 30 5.47 -2.28 5.30
CA ILE A 30 4.47 -2.72 4.32
C ILE A 30 3.78 -1.49 3.73
N THR A 31 3.94 -1.26 2.43
CA THR A 31 3.28 -0.13 1.76
C THR A 31 1.82 -0.45 1.44
N VAL A 32 0.88 0.44 1.78
CA VAL A 32 -0.55 0.26 1.48
C VAL A 32 -0.99 1.15 0.32
N ASN A 33 -1.41 0.52 -0.77
CA ASN A 33 -2.01 1.14 -1.93
C ASN A 33 -3.52 0.93 -1.91
N VAL A 34 -4.29 1.89 -2.44
CA VAL A 34 -5.76 1.81 -2.43
C VAL A 34 -6.34 2.12 -3.81
N ALA A 35 -7.00 1.13 -4.42
CA ALA A 35 -7.77 1.28 -5.65
C ALA A 35 -9.26 1.41 -5.30
N GLY A 36 -9.78 2.63 -5.43
CA GLY A 36 -11.19 2.97 -5.33
C GLY A 36 -11.95 2.60 -6.59
N VAL A 37 -12.92 1.68 -6.54
CA VAL A 37 -13.63 1.23 -7.75
C VAL A 37 -15.01 1.88 -7.86
N VAL A 38 -15.21 2.62 -8.95
CA VAL A 38 -16.50 3.23 -9.32
C VAL A 38 -17.18 2.47 -10.46
N ASP A 39 -18.51 2.44 -10.41
CA ASP A 39 -19.33 2.19 -11.61
C ASP A 39 -19.62 3.54 -12.32
N ASP A 40 -20.59 3.60 -13.25
CA ASP A 40 -21.07 4.84 -13.90
C ASP A 40 -21.61 5.93 -12.94
N GLY A 41 -21.40 5.79 -11.62
CA GLY A 41 -21.63 6.79 -10.58
C GLY A 41 -20.35 7.13 -9.82
N SER A 42 -20.32 8.25 -9.10
CA SER A 42 -19.13 8.68 -8.34
C SER A 42 -18.93 7.89 -7.05
N VAL A 43 -17.67 7.68 -6.62
CA VAL A 43 -17.40 7.46 -5.19
C VAL A 43 -17.92 8.71 -4.48
N GLY A 44 -18.72 8.54 -3.43
CA GLY A 44 -19.11 9.68 -2.59
C GLY A 44 -17.88 10.43 -2.09
N GLU A 45 -17.98 11.76 -1.93
CA GLU A 45 -16.86 12.61 -1.48
C GLU A 45 -16.19 12.09 -0.20
N GLN A 46 -16.96 11.47 0.68
CA GLN A 46 -16.47 10.88 1.92
C GLN A 46 -15.63 9.61 1.70
N GLY A 47 -16.00 8.77 0.73
CA GLY A 47 -15.23 7.58 0.37
C GLY A 47 -13.92 7.93 -0.36
N SER A 48 -13.91 8.97 -1.19
CA SER A 48 -12.69 9.41 -1.87
C SER A 48 -11.65 9.98 -0.91
N ILE A 49 -12.09 10.74 0.10
CA ILE A 49 -11.23 11.23 1.19
C ILE A 49 -10.65 10.04 1.95
N GLU A 50 -11.48 9.11 2.41
CA GLU A 50 -11.04 7.92 3.15
C GLU A 50 -9.97 7.13 2.37
N ILE A 51 -10.24 6.84 1.10
CA ILE A 51 -9.31 6.13 0.20
C ILE A 51 -7.95 6.84 0.12
N ALA A 52 -7.95 8.17 0.00
CA ALA A 52 -6.72 8.96 -0.05
C ALA A 52 -5.98 8.98 1.29
N GLU A 53 -6.69 9.06 2.41
CA GLU A 53 -6.08 9.08 3.73
C GLU A 53 -5.44 7.74 4.11
N ILE A 54 -6.09 6.62 3.77
CA ILE A 54 -5.54 5.26 3.98
C ILE A 54 -4.23 5.12 3.21
N ALA A 55 -4.22 5.42 1.91
CA ALA A 55 -3.01 5.30 1.09
C ALA A 55 -1.88 6.21 1.59
N ARG A 56 -2.20 7.45 1.96
CA ARG A 56 -1.23 8.40 2.51
C ARG A 56 -0.61 7.89 3.81
N ALA A 57 -1.43 7.39 4.74
CA ALA A 57 -0.96 6.84 6.00
C ALA A 57 -0.13 5.55 5.79
N GLY A 58 -0.50 4.75 4.80
CA GLY A 58 0.23 3.55 4.38
C GLY A 58 1.48 3.78 3.53
N GLY A 59 1.87 5.04 3.28
CA GLY A 59 3.03 5.39 2.47
C GLY A 59 2.93 5.00 0.99
N GLY A 60 1.72 4.70 0.51
CA GLY A 60 1.44 4.28 -0.86
C GLY A 60 0.65 5.33 -1.63
N MET A 61 -0.10 4.87 -2.64
CA MET A 61 -0.90 5.73 -3.50
C MET A 61 -2.34 5.28 -3.60
N SER A 62 -3.23 6.25 -3.85
CA SER A 62 -4.64 6.02 -4.11
C SER A 62 -5.03 6.40 -5.53
N ARG A 63 -5.95 5.64 -6.11
CA ARG A 63 -6.58 5.96 -7.40
C ARG A 63 -8.05 5.59 -7.37
N ILE A 64 -8.89 6.47 -7.90
CA ILE A 64 -10.30 6.17 -8.16
C ILE A 64 -10.42 5.83 -9.64
N VAL A 65 -10.96 4.66 -9.95
CA VAL A 65 -10.94 4.09 -11.30
C VAL A 65 -12.25 3.39 -11.62
N SER A 66 -12.60 3.37 -12.90
CA SER A 66 -13.68 2.52 -13.39
C SER A 66 -13.24 1.06 -13.43
N THR A 67 -14.21 0.16 -13.45
CA THR A 67 -13.97 -1.29 -13.62
C THR A 67 -13.11 -1.61 -14.85
N GLN A 68 -13.32 -0.89 -15.96
CA GLN A 68 -12.54 -1.06 -17.21
C GLN A 68 -11.05 -0.71 -17.08
N GLN A 69 -10.70 0.19 -16.16
CA GLN A 69 -9.33 0.66 -15.95
C GLN A 69 -8.63 -0.02 -14.77
N LEU A 70 -9.35 -0.88 -14.04
CA LEU A 70 -8.87 -1.44 -12.77
C LEU A 70 -7.59 -2.25 -12.96
N SER A 71 -7.56 -3.19 -13.91
CA SER A 71 -6.40 -4.06 -14.16
C SER A 71 -5.12 -3.25 -14.42
N GLN A 72 -5.19 -2.30 -15.36
CA GLN A 72 -4.05 -1.43 -15.70
C GLN A 72 -3.59 -0.57 -14.52
N THR A 73 -4.55 -0.09 -13.72
CA THR A 73 -4.26 0.76 -12.57
C THR A 73 -3.58 -0.03 -11.46
N VAL A 74 -4.08 -1.22 -11.14
CA VAL A 74 -3.49 -2.12 -10.14
C VAL A 74 -2.03 -2.44 -10.46
N GLN A 75 -1.74 -2.78 -11.73
CA GLN A 75 -0.36 -3.03 -12.19
C GLN A 75 0.51 -1.77 -12.09
N MET A 76 -0.02 -0.64 -12.55
CA MET A 76 0.68 0.65 -12.50
C MET A 76 1.04 1.05 -11.06
N MET A 77 0.08 0.95 -10.14
CA MET A 77 0.27 1.29 -8.73
C MET A 77 1.33 0.41 -8.09
N THR A 78 1.29 -0.90 -8.34
CA THR A 78 2.29 -1.86 -7.85
C THR A 78 3.69 -1.46 -8.34
N ARG A 79 3.86 -1.22 -9.64
CA ARG A 79 5.15 -0.85 -10.25
C ARG A 79 5.67 0.50 -9.74
N GLN A 80 4.82 1.53 -9.67
CA GLN A 80 5.23 2.85 -9.19
C GLN A 80 5.63 2.80 -7.72
N THR A 81 4.93 2.00 -6.92
CA THR A 81 5.27 1.81 -5.51
C THR A 81 6.62 1.13 -5.35
N VAL A 82 6.89 0.06 -6.13
CA VAL A 82 8.21 -0.60 -6.16
C VAL A 82 9.32 0.40 -6.49
N GLN A 83 9.15 1.18 -7.57
CA GLN A 83 10.12 2.19 -7.97
C GLN A 83 10.31 3.29 -6.90
N GLY A 84 9.23 3.68 -6.23
CA GLY A 84 9.23 4.63 -5.13
C GLY A 84 10.03 4.11 -3.93
N THR A 85 9.76 2.88 -3.48
CA THR A 85 10.48 2.23 -2.38
C THR A 85 11.98 2.11 -2.66
N ILE A 86 12.35 1.71 -3.89
CA ILE A 86 13.76 1.62 -4.29
C ILE A 86 14.42 3.00 -4.31
N ARG A 87 13.73 4.02 -4.85
CA ARG A 87 14.25 5.39 -4.84
C ARG A 87 14.46 5.91 -3.42
N GLN A 88 13.55 5.62 -2.51
CA GLN A 88 13.69 5.99 -1.09
C GLN A 88 14.89 5.31 -0.44
N ALA A 89 15.07 4.00 -0.66
CA ALA A 89 16.22 3.26 -0.15
C ALA A 89 17.54 3.79 -0.71
N VAL A 90 17.63 4.00 -2.03
CA VAL A 90 18.84 4.54 -2.67
C VAL A 90 19.14 5.96 -2.21
N ASN A 91 18.15 6.84 -2.10
CA ASN A 91 18.35 8.19 -1.56
C ASN A 91 18.83 8.15 -0.09
N HIS A 92 18.34 7.19 0.70
CA HIS A 92 18.82 7.00 2.07
C HIS A 92 20.30 6.64 2.10
N GLU A 93 20.73 5.66 1.29
CA GLU A 93 22.13 5.26 1.15
C GLU A 93 23.03 6.40 0.65
N LEU A 94 22.57 7.16 -0.35
CA LEU A 94 23.32 8.32 -0.87
C LEU A 94 23.52 9.40 0.20
N ARG A 95 22.52 9.64 1.04
CA ARG A 95 22.64 10.59 2.16
C ARG A 95 23.63 10.12 3.21
N GLN A 96 23.53 8.86 3.61
CA GLN A 96 24.42 8.31 4.63
C GLN A 96 25.88 8.22 4.19
N LEU A 97 26.14 7.81 2.94
CA LEU A 97 27.49 7.53 2.46
C LEU A 97 28.16 8.72 1.77
N LEU A 98 27.39 9.57 1.08
CA LEU A 98 27.92 10.64 0.22
C LEU A 98 27.43 12.04 0.61
N GLY A 99 26.51 12.17 1.57
CA GLY A 99 25.93 13.45 1.96
C GLY A 99 25.11 14.12 0.85
N VAL A 100 24.61 13.34 -0.12
CA VAL A 100 23.80 13.82 -1.26
C VAL A 100 22.33 13.51 -0.98
N GLU A 101 21.46 14.51 -1.03
CA GLU A 101 20.04 14.34 -0.65
C GLU A 101 19.26 13.50 -1.66
N SER A 102 19.63 13.55 -2.94
CA SER A 102 18.90 12.86 -3.99
C SER A 102 19.75 12.42 -5.17
N VAL A 103 19.31 11.36 -5.86
CA VAL A 103 19.88 10.94 -7.16
C VAL A 103 19.93 12.09 -8.17
N ALA A 104 19.01 13.06 -8.09
CA ALA A 104 18.94 14.20 -9.00
C ALA A 104 20.13 15.18 -8.86
N GLU A 105 20.79 15.22 -7.71
CA GLU A 105 21.98 16.06 -7.45
C GLU A 105 23.27 15.42 -7.99
N LEU A 106 23.25 14.13 -8.33
CA LEU A 106 24.42 13.45 -8.88
C LEU A 106 24.77 13.99 -10.28
N PRO A 107 26.08 14.05 -10.62
CA PRO A 107 26.52 14.35 -11.98
C PRO A 107 25.90 13.40 -13.01
N PRO A 108 25.65 13.84 -14.27
CA PRO A 108 24.89 13.06 -15.26
C PRO A 108 25.36 11.61 -15.44
N VAL A 109 26.67 11.38 -15.48
CA VAL A 109 27.25 10.04 -15.65
C VAL A 109 26.91 9.12 -14.46
N LYS A 110 27.14 9.59 -13.24
CA LYS A 110 26.82 8.82 -12.01
C LYS A 110 25.33 8.63 -11.83
N ARG A 111 24.53 9.64 -12.18
CA ARG A 111 23.07 9.55 -12.15
C ARG A 111 22.56 8.44 -13.06
N ALA A 112 23.09 8.34 -14.28
CA ALA A 112 22.72 7.29 -15.22
C ALA A 112 23.07 5.89 -14.69
N GLU A 113 24.22 5.74 -14.04
CA GLU A 113 24.62 4.49 -13.39
C GLU A 113 23.66 4.11 -12.25
N VAL A 114 23.37 5.05 -11.35
CA VAL A 114 22.45 4.81 -10.23
C VAL A 114 21.03 4.48 -10.71
N VAL A 115 20.54 5.15 -11.75
CA VAL A 115 19.23 4.84 -12.35
C VAL A 115 19.19 3.41 -12.90
N ARG A 116 20.25 2.94 -13.57
CA ARG A 116 20.33 1.55 -14.04
C ARG A 116 20.27 0.54 -12.89
N VAL A 117 21.02 0.79 -11.83
CA VAL A 117 20.99 -0.05 -10.62
C VAL A 117 19.58 -0.09 -10.02
N MET A 118 18.90 1.06 -9.96
CA MET A 118 17.52 1.12 -9.47
C MET A 118 16.55 0.31 -10.35
N GLU A 119 16.70 0.34 -11.67
CA GLU A 119 15.90 -0.48 -12.60
C GLU A 119 16.15 -1.97 -12.37
N ASP A 120 17.42 -2.38 -12.26
CA ASP A 120 17.80 -3.77 -11.99
C ASP A 120 17.24 -4.26 -10.64
N LEU A 121 17.31 -3.43 -9.59
CA LEU A 121 16.70 -3.72 -8.30
C LEU A 121 15.17 -3.87 -8.42
N GLY A 122 14.53 -3.07 -9.28
CA GLY A 122 13.09 -3.14 -9.54
C GLY A 122 12.65 -4.48 -10.13
N GLU A 123 13.48 -5.07 -10.99
CA GLU A 123 13.19 -6.34 -11.64
C GLU A 123 13.60 -7.56 -10.81
N THR A 124 14.65 -7.46 -10.00
CA THR A 124 15.26 -8.61 -9.31
C THR A 124 14.88 -8.75 -7.84
N SER A 125 14.45 -7.66 -7.19
CA SER A 125 14.13 -7.69 -5.75
C SER A 125 12.87 -8.53 -5.46
N PRO A 126 12.83 -9.29 -4.35
CA PRO A 126 11.63 -10.02 -3.94
C PRO A 126 10.45 -9.07 -3.71
N LEU A 127 9.28 -9.44 -4.21
CA LEU A 127 8.04 -8.67 -4.08
C LEU A 127 6.90 -9.54 -3.58
N ARG A 128 6.28 -9.13 -2.47
CA ARG A 128 5.09 -9.77 -1.92
C ARG A 128 3.94 -8.77 -1.96
N VAL A 129 2.85 -9.14 -2.62
CA VAL A 129 1.65 -8.29 -2.75
C VAL A 129 0.45 -9.02 -2.15
N ALA A 130 -0.08 -8.53 -1.04
CA ALA A 130 -1.36 -8.99 -0.52
C ALA A 130 -2.48 -8.13 -1.10
N LEU A 131 -3.41 -8.76 -1.80
CA LEU A 131 -4.62 -8.13 -2.30
C LEU A 131 -5.69 -8.23 -1.22
N LEU A 132 -6.24 -7.09 -0.79
CA LEU A 132 -7.32 -7.03 0.17
C LEU A 132 -8.57 -6.47 -0.51
N ILE A 133 -9.58 -7.30 -0.67
CA ILE A 133 -10.70 -7.03 -1.57
C ILE A 133 -11.98 -6.84 -0.77
N ASP A 134 -12.64 -5.74 -1.02
CA ASP A 134 -13.98 -5.47 -0.52
C ASP A 134 -15.01 -6.35 -1.24
N ALA A 135 -15.74 -7.14 -0.46
CA ALA A 135 -16.82 -8.01 -0.87
C ALA A 135 -18.17 -7.55 -0.29
N SER A 136 -18.32 -6.26 0.00
CA SER A 136 -19.61 -5.65 0.35
C SER A 136 -20.60 -5.72 -0.82
N GLY A 137 -21.88 -5.49 -0.52
CA GLY A 137 -22.96 -5.60 -1.51
C GLY A 137 -22.78 -4.71 -2.75
N SER A 138 -22.16 -3.54 -2.60
CA SER A 138 -21.89 -2.58 -3.69
C SER A 138 -20.75 -3.01 -4.61
N MET A 139 -19.91 -3.96 -4.18
CA MET A 139 -18.82 -4.52 -5.00
C MET A 139 -19.29 -5.62 -5.96
N LYS A 140 -20.52 -6.11 -5.83
CA LYS A 140 -21.09 -7.18 -6.68
C LYS A 140 -20.90 -6.98 -8.19
N PRO A 141 -21.28 -5.84 -8.79
CA PRO A 141 -21.10 -5.63 -10.22
C PRO A 141 -19.62 -5.51 -10.63
N LYS A 142 -18.73 -5.19 -9.67
CA LYS A 142 -17.32 -4.88 -9.89
C LYS A 142 -16.42 -6.11 -9.81
N LEU A 143 -16.88 -7.21 -9.19
CA LEU A 143 -16.06 -8.40 -8.93
C LEU A 143 -15.42 -9.02 -10.17
N ASN A 144 -16.12 -9.06 -11.31
CA ASN A 144 -15.54 -9.60 -12.55
C ASN A 144 -14.28 -8.81 -12.97
N ALA A 145 -14.32 -7.49 -12.85
CA ALA A 145 -13.16 -6.65 -13.15
C ALA A 145 -12.05 -6.81 -12.11
N VAL A 146 -12.40 -7.04 -10.85
CA VAL A 146 -11.43 -7.37 -9.80
C VAL A 146 -10.73 -8.69 -10.13
N GLU A 147 -11.47 -9.74 -10.49
CA GLU A 147 -10.90 -11.03 -10.88
C GLU A 147 -9.92 -10.93 -12.05
N GLU A 148 -10.29 -10.19 -13.09
CA GLU A 148 -9.42 -9.91 -14.23
C GLU A 148 -8.16 -9.16 -13.80
N ALA A 149 -8.30 -8.12 -12.97
CA ALA A 149 -7.17 -7.36 -12.44
C ALA A 149 -6.20 -8.23 -11.64
N ILE A 150 -6.69 -9.17 -10.82
CA ILE A 150 -5.81 -10.07 -10.06
C ILE A 150 -5.09 -11.04 -10.99
N ARG A 151 -5.79 -11.59 -11.98
CA ARG A 151 -5.19 -12.49 -12.97
C ARG A 151 -4.05 -11.79 -13.71
N ASP A 152 -4.32 -10.59 -14.21
CA ASP A 152 -3.32 -9.85 -14.98
C ASP A 152 -2.15 -9.37 -14.11
N LEU A 153 -2.42 -8.97 -12.86
CA LEU A 153 -1.36 -8.66 -11.90
C LEU A 153 -0.47 -9.89 -11.66
N GLY A 154 -1.08 -11.07 -11.48
CA GLY A 154 -0.34 -12.32 -11.35
C GLY A 154 0.57 -12.59 -12.54
N LEU A 155 0.06 -12.46 -13.76
CA LEU A 155 0.85 -12.62 -14.98
C LEU A 155 1.98 -11.57 -15.08
N SER A 156 1.71 -10.32 -14.70
CA SER A 156 2.71 -9.25 -14.68
C SER A 156 3.83 -9.54 -13.66
N LEU A 157 3.49 -10.10 -12.51
CA LEU A 157 4.45 -10.46 -11.47
C LEU A 157 5.30 -11.68 -11.86
N GLN A 158 4.74 -12.65 -12.57
CA GLN A 158 5.48 -13.79 -13.13
C GLN A 158 6.52 -13.38 -14.18
N ALA A 159 6.30 -12.26 -14.87
CA ALA A 159 7.23 -11.75 -15.88
C ALA A 159 8.49 -11.12 -15.26
N ARG A 160 8.49 -10.82 -13.95
CA ARG A 160 9.65 -10.26 -13.24
C ARG A 160 10.72 -11.34 -13.06
N LYS A 161 11.98 -10.91 -13.04
CA LYS A 161 13.14 -11.81 -12.80
C LYS A 161 13.22 -12.26 -11.33
N GLY A 162 12.85 -11.36 -10.41
CA GLY A 162 12.86 -11.60 -8.98
C GLY A 162 11.64 -12.38 -8.49
N GLU A 163 11.80 -13.04 -7.35
CA GLU A 163 10.71 -13.78 -6.70
C GLU A 163 9.52 -12.86 -6.43
N SER A 164 8.35 -13.25 -6.94
CA SER A 164 7.11 -12.52 -6.75
C SER A 164 6.05 -13.45 -6.22
N ALA A 165 5.36 -13.05 -5.16
CA ALA A 165 4.25 -13.80 -4.59
C ALA A 165 3.05 -12.90 -4.34
N VAL A 166 1.87 -13.46 -4.56
CA VAL A 166 0.58 -12.83 -4.32
C VAL A 166 -0.20 -13.64 -3.30
N ALA A 167 -0.84 -12.96 -2.35
CA ALA A 167 -1.87 -13.52 -1.50
C ALA A 167 -3.17 -12.74 -1.73
N VAL A 168 -4.32 -13.39 -1.59
CA VAL A 168 -5.64 -12.77 -1.80
C VAL A 168 -6.49 -12.94 -0.56
N PHE A 169 -7.08 -11.83 -0.12
CA PHE A 169 -8.01 -11.75 0.98
C PHE A 169 -9.28 -11.05 0.53
N HIS A 170 -10.40 -11.41 1.13
CA HIS A 170 -11.63 -10.62 1.05
C HIS A 170 -12.14 -10.23 2.42
N PHE A 171 -12.87 -9.12 2.49
CA PHE A 171 -13.59 -8.68 3.67
C PHE A 171 -14.98 -8.17 3.28
N PRO A 172 -16.00 -8.31 4.14
CA PRO A 172 -15.97 -8.92 5.47
C PRO A 172 -15.83 -10.45 5.45
N GLY A 173 -15.40 -11.04 6.56
CA GLY A 173 -15.28 -12.50 6.71
C GLY A 173 -16.63 -13.23 6.88
N GLU A 174 -16.59 -14.57 6.84
CA GLU A 174 -17.79 -15.42 6.94
C GLU A 174 -18.39 -15.43 8.34
N LEU A 175 -17.57 -15.41 9.39
CA LEU A 175 -17.98 -15.34 10.78
C LEU A 175 -17.98 -13.90 11.31
N SER A 176 -18.79 -13.61 12.33
CA SER A 176 -18.88 -12.26 12.92
C SER A 176 -17.58 -11.76 13.56
N ASN A 177 -16.69 -12.68 13.92
CA ASN A 177 -15.42 -12.37 14.57
C ASN A 177 -14.24 -12.36 13.58
N GLU A 178 -14.48 -12.65 12.31
CA GLU A 178 -13.45 -12.66 11.26
C GLU A 178 -13.58 -11.39 10.43
N ALA A 179 -12.58 -10.51 10.54
CA ALA A 179 -12.55 -9.28 9.75
C ALA A 179 -12.40 -9.54 8.25
N CYS A 180 -11.57 -10.52 7.88
CA CYS A 180 -11.32 -10.93 6.50
C CYS A 180 -11.00 -12.44 6.43
N MET A 181 -11.09 -13.00 5.24
CA MET A 181 -10.73 -14.39 4.92
C MET A 181 -9.51 -14.43 3.99
N LEU A 182 -8.65 -15.43 4.17
CA LEU A 182 -7.58 -15.75 3.23
C LEU A 182 -8.14 -16.67 2.15
N ASP A 183 -8.22 -16.17 0.92
CA ASP A 183 -8.73 -16.90 -0.24
C ASP A 183 -7.63 -17.67 -0.97
N LEU A 184 -6.44 -17.07 -1.03
CA LEU A 184 -5.25 -17.64 -1.66
C LEU A 184 -4.03 -17.26 -0.83
N ASP A 185 -3.33 -18.26 -0.29
CA ASP A 185 -2.02 -18.09 0.34
C ASP A 185 -0.95 -17.71 -0.71
N TRP A 186 0.24 -17.32 -0.27
CA TRP A 186 1.34 -16.89 -1.14
C TRP A 186 1.54 -17.83 -2.33
N SER A 187 1.33 -17.28 -3.52
CA SER A 187 1.42 -17.99 -4.79
C SER A 187 2.10 -17.14 -5.84
N ASP A 188 2.96 -17.77 -6.65
CA ASP A 188 3.53 -17.18 -7.86
C ASP A 188 2.56 -17.30 -9.06
N ALA A 189 1.47 -18.04 -8.92
CA ALA A 189 0.51 -18.33 -10.00
C ALA A 189 -0.94 -18.25 -9.50
N PRO A 190 -1.53 -17.03 -9.42
CA PRO A 190 -2.91 -16.84 -8.96
C PRO A 190 -3.99 -17.27 -9.99
N SER A 191 -3.65 -18.14 -10.95
CA SER A 191 -4.53 -18.52 -12.07
C SER A 191 -5.82 -19.24 -11.67
N ARG A 192 -5.93 -19.72 -10.42
CA ARG A 192 -7.08 -20.50 -9.89
C ARG A 192 -8.15 -19.68 -9.14
N LEU A 193 -8.04 -18.35 -9.09
CA LEU A 193 -8.91 -17.51 -8.25
C LEU A 193 -10.38 -17.40 -8.72
N GLY A 194 -10.71 -17.67 -9.98
CA GLY A 194 -12.08 -17.47 -10.50
C GLY A 194 -13.17 -18.31 -9.81
N ALA A 195 -12.81 -19.39 -9.10
CA ALA A 195 -13.76 -20.20 -8.33
C ALA A 195 -14.10 -19.63 -6.94
N ILE A 196 -13.32 -18.66 -6.46
CA ILE A 196 -13.38 -18.12 -5.10
C ILE A 196 -14.50 -17.09 -5.00
N PHE A 197 -14.54 -16.13 -5.94
CA PHE A 197 -15.51 -15.04 -5.91
C PHE A 197 -16.95 -15.47 -6.20
N ALA A 198 -17.14 -16.58 -6.94
CA ALA A 198 -18.46 -17.17 -7.19
C ALA A 198 -19.18 -17.66 -5.91
N LYS A 199 -18.45 -17.85 -4.80
CA LYS A 199 -18.98 -18.32 -3.51
C LYS A 199 -19.09 -17.22 -2.45
N LEU A 200 -18.68 -15.99 -2.77
CA LEU A 200 -18.67 -14.88 -1.81
C LEU A 200 -20.08 -14.53 -1.34
N ARG A 201 -20.29 -14.64 -0.03
CA ARG A 201 -21.50 -14.15 0.63
C ARG A 201 -21.33 -12.70 1.00
N MET A 202 -21.84 -11.82 0.15
CA MET A 202 -21.78 -10.38 0.40
C MET A 202 -22.60 -10.00 1.63
N LYS A 203 -22.00 -9.21 2.51
CA LYS A 203 -22.64 -8.64 3.71
C LYS A 203 -22.62 -7.11 3.63
N GLY A 204 -23.45 -6.47 4.46
CA GLY A 204 -23.62 -5.02 4.47
C GLY A 204 -22.60 -4.25 5.32
N THR A 205 -21.58 -4.91 5.89
CA THR A 205 -20.58 -4.29 6.77
C THR A 205 -19.20 -4.29 6.10
N THR A 206 -18.44 -3.21 6.30
CA THR A 206 -17.14 -3.00 5.65
C THR A 206 -16.07 -2.73 6.72
N PRO A 207 -15.49 -3.79 7.35
CA PRO A 207 -14.51 -3.66 8.42
C PRO A 207 -13.08 -3.47 7.87
N THR A 208 -12.83 -2.39 7.15
CA THR A 208 -11.57 -2.17 6.42
C THR A 208 -10.34 -2.13 7.33
N GLY A 209 -10.41 -1.44 8.47
CA GLY A 209 -9.30 -1.35 9.42
C GLY A 209 -8.92 -2.71 10.04
N PRO A 210 -9.87 -3.44 10.65
CA PRO A 210 -9.62 -4.78 11.14
C PRO A 210 -9.08 -5.74 10.06
N ALA A 211 -9.56 -5.62 8.82
CA ALA A 211 -9.09 -6.43 7.70
C ALA A 211 -7.63 -6.12 7.34
N LEU A 212 -7.24 -4.84 7.31
CA LEU A 212 -5.84 -4.42 7.11
C LEU A 212 -4.93 -4.99 8.19
N LEU A 213 -5.33 -4.90 9.46
CA LEU A 213 -4.54 -5.43 10.58
C LEU A 213 -4.33 -6.94 10.48
N ARG A 214 -5.35 -7.69 10.07
CA ARG A 214 -5.22 -9.14 9.85
C ARG A 214 -4.22 -9.47 8.76
N VAL A 215 -4.18 -8.68 7.68
CA VAL A 215 -3.18 -8.84 6.60
C VAL A 215 -1.78 -8.48 7.09
N VAL A 216 -1.62 -7.45 7.91
CA VAL A 216 -0.33 -7.12 8.56
C VAL A 216 0.15 -8.27 9.44
N GLU A 217 -0.75 -8.87 10.22
CA GLU A 217 -0.44 -10.06 11.02
C GLU A 217 -0.01 -11.25 10.14
N PHE A 218 -0.71 -11.49 9.03
CA PHE A 218 -0.33 -12.53 8.07
C PHE A 218 1.08 -12.31 7.49
N PHE A 219 1.44 -11.07 7.17
CA PHE A 219 2.81 -10.72 6.78
C PHE A 219 3.80 -11.06 7.88
N ARG A 220 3.49 -10.76 9.15
CA ARG A 220 4.35 -11.08 10.29
C ARG A 220 4.53 -12.59 10.50
N GLU A 221 3.45 -13.35 10.33
CA GLU A 221 3.45 -14.82 10.45
C GLU A 221 4.29 -15.49 9.36
N THR A 222 4.18 -15.00 8.12
CA THR A 222 4.75 -15.67 6.94
C THR A 222 6.10 -15.12 6.50
N CYS A 223 6.39 -13.86 6.78
CA CYS A 223 7.63 -13.19 6.39
C CYS A 223 8.58 -12.92 7.57
N GLY A 224 8.19 -13.25 8.80
CA GLY A 224 8.95 -12.99 10.02
C GLY A 224 8.81 -11.55 10.53
N LYS A 225 9.63 -11.16 11.52
CA LYS A 225 9.71 -9.75 11.95
C LYS A 225 10.23 -8.92 10.79
N ILE A 226 9.34 -8.15 10.17
CA ILE A 226 9.71 -7.16 9.15
C ILE A 226 10.36 -6.00 9.90
N ILE A 227 11.66 -6.10 10.13
CA ILE A 227 12.42 -5.05 10.82
C ILE A 227 12.56 -3.88 9.85
N THR A 228 12.05 -2.72 10.25
CA THR A 228 12.63 -1.44 9.84
C THR A 228 13.26 -0.84 11.08
N GLU A 229 14.51 -0.42 11.00
CA GLU A 229 15.11 0.42 12.05
C GLU A 229 14.22 1.66 12.25
N PRO A 230 13.94 2.07 13.50
CA PRO A 230 13.02 3.17 13.76
C PRO A 230 13.57 4.45 13.14
N GLN A 231 12.83 5.01 12.18
CA GLN A 231 13.00 6.41 11.80
C GLN A 231 12.71 7.26 13.04
N GLN A 232 13.74 7.97 13.52
CA GLN A 232 13.56 8.93 14.61
C GLN A 232 12.49 9.95 14.23
N PRO A 233 11.53 10.27 15.11
CA PRO A 233 10.61 11.36 14.86
C PRO A 233 11.42 12.65 14.69
N ILE A 234 11.11 13.38 13.62
CA ILE A 234 11.63 14.74 13.40
C ILE A 234 11.16 15.58 14.59
N THR A 235 12.04 15.82 15.55
CA THR A 235 11.83 16.81 16.60
C THR A 235 11.69 18.16 15.92
N LEU A 236 10.48 18.72 15.95
CA LEU A 236 10.24 20.13 15.63
C LEU A 236 11.00 20.97 16.66
N THR A 237 12.23 21.36 16.31
CA THR A 237 12.95 22.42 17.00
C THR A 237 12.08 23.67 17.00
N LYS A 238 11.59 24.04 18.19
CA LYS A 238 11.08 25.38 18.48
C LYS A 238 12.09 26.38 17.94
N ARG A 239 11.68 27.17 16.95
CA ARG A 239 12.39 28.41 16.61
C ARG A 239 12.24 29.36 17.79
N ASP A 240 13.39 29.68 18.38
CA ASP A 240 13.59 30.89 19.16
C ASP A 240 13.15 32.09 18.32
N ASP A 241 12.21 32.87 18.84
CA ASP A 241 12.00 34.24 18.41
C ASP A 241 12.53 35.16 19.51
N MET A 242 13.63 35.82 19.17
CA MET A 242 14.32 36.83 19.96
C MET A 242 13.46 38.09 20.06
N GLY A 243 12.87 38.34 21.24
CA GLY A 243 12.32 39.63 21.63
C GLY A 243 13.10 40.18 22.82
N GLY A 244 14.20 40.90 22.55
CA GLY A 244 15.06 41.47 23.57
C GLY A 244 14.38 42.57 24.39
N VAL A 245 14.51 42.49 25.71
CA VAL A 245 14.49 43.67 26.60
C VAL A 245 15.58 43.44 27.64
N ARG A 246 16.63 44.28 27.57
CA ARG A 246 17.68 44.36 28.58
C ARG A 246 17.11 45.00 29.85
N SER A 247 17.38 44.32 30.95
CA SER A 247 17.33 44.78 32.34
C SER A 247 17.91 46.19 32.52
N ASP A 248 17.29 47.00 33.38
CA ASP A 248 18.03 47.92 34.24
C ASP A 248 17.35 48.06 35.62
N TYR A 249 18.23 48.25 36.61
CA TYR A 249 18.04 48.18 38.05
C TYR A 249 17.32 49.41 38.64
N VAL A 250 16.79 49.19 39.85
CA VAL A 250 16.34 50.13 40.88
C VAL A 250 17.42 51.18 41.24
N VAL A 251 17.10 52.48 41.16
CA VAL A 251 16.88 53.49 42.24
C VAL A 251 16.17 54.69 41.62
#